data_AF-A0A9E4BIZ6-F1
#
_entry.id   AF-A0A9E4BIZ6-F1
#
_cell.length_a   1.000
_cell.length_b   1.000
_cell.length_c   1.000
_cell.angle_alpha   90.00
_cell.angle_beta   90.00
_cell.angle_gamma   90.00
#
_symmetry.space_group_name_H-M   'P 1'
#
loop_
_entity.id
_entity.type
_entity.pdbx_description
1 polymer ?
#
loop_
_entity_poly.entity_id
_entity_poly.type
_entity_poly.pdbx_seq_one_letter_code
_entity_poly.pdbx_strand_id
1 'polypeptide(L)'
;MAGLDDLIDFIKNNPPKLWSMSDWETNLTRSISNWRDIITDAYEDPRKWKLIENIRPKRDYDDLCRILVSSVGLELAKMWFYSDVDDQKDAVKHGWRRSWLDENIHLWSEFDSNMKDNVLTGTFDRSPGEPFESFEDWKREFRSLTKGSINWEKFLIPYTGYIPSPQIEKLRNIIERARDMEYLAKIDEMISLREIACRNIVSQMQMSQMQPRTRCNPNRNERELIARLMEITGRNGYSPVALPPIFLSSETPPIFVAHPELEEDEDTPLGDRNEQGIPRNQQRRQPETISIEELLGVYQPQHEQIIIYERGIRWRRHRLDEEWLFAVVLVHEIAHWITHILPKPGTPTWKTDLYVLGETDVHEGWAQLMTYWIANQVGGEFKRTFEKLNRNQPPPYRVFEEFKNEPINKVMVSLETLRSLPSRVQLQDWKEAIDQSTF
;
A
#
# COMPACT_ATOMS: atom_id res chain seq x y z
N MET A 1 47.84 35.32 -6.27
CA MET A 1 46.85 34.25 -6.17
C MET A 1 47.35 33.28 -5.14
N ALA A 2 46.47 32.80 -4.27
CA ALA A 2 46.81 31.74 -3.33
C ALA A 2 47.14 30.46 -4.12
N GLY A 3 48.13 29.70 -3.64
CA GLY A 3 48.57 28.44 -4.21
C GLY A 3 48.02 27.24 -3.43
N LEU A 4 48.45 26.05 -3.86
CA LEU A 4 48.08 24.78 -3.20
C LEU A 4 48.47 24.78 -1.71
N ASP A 5 49.68 25.23 -1.38
CA ASP A 5 50.17 25.23 0.01
C ASP A 5 49.31 26.11 0.93
N ASP A 6 48.80 27.25 0.43
CA ASP A 6 47.88 28.12 1.19
C ASP A 6 46.57 27.39 1.53
N LEU A 7 46.04 26.60 0.59
CA LEU A 7 44.83 25.79 0.79
C LEU A 7 45.07 24.68 1.81
N ILE A 8 46.20 23.98 1.70
CA ILE A 8 46.59 22.92 2.63
C ILE A 8 46.70 23.47 4.06
N ASP A 9 47.39 24.58 4.22
CA ASP A 9 47.59 25.22 5.52
C ASP A 9 46.27 25.76 6.08
N PHE A 10 45.39 26.30 5.23
CA PHE A 10 44.06 26.71 5.65
C PHE A 10 43.25 25.54 6.20
N ILE A 11 43.17 24.43 5.46
CA ILE A 11 42.40 23.24 5.86
C ILE A 11 42.93 22.66 7.18
N LYS A 12 44.25 22.49 7.32
CA LYS A 12 44.85 21.91 8.55
C LYS A 12 44.58 22.75 9.80
N ASN A 13 44.50 24.07 9.64
CA ASN A 13 44.35 24.99 10.75
C ASN A 13 42.89 25.30 11.11
N ASN A 14 41.94 24.91 10.25
CA ASN A 14 40.52 25.14 10.42
C ASN A 14 39.73 23.81 10.52
N PRO A 15 38.47 23.85 10.97
CA PRO A 15 37.80 25.00 11.56
C PRO A 15 38.10 25.11 13.07
N PRO A 16 38.08 26.32 13.67
CA PRO A 16 38.30 26.50 15.11
C PRO A 16 37.12 25.99 15.97
N LYS A 17 35.97 25.78 15.34
CA LYS A 17 34.71 25.27 15.91
C LYS A 17 34.00 24.46 14.82
N LEU A 18 32.84 23.85 15.12
CA LEU A 18 32.11 23.11 14.11
C LEU A 18 31.71 24.03 12.94
N TRP A 19 32.08 23.70 11.70
CA TRP A 19 31.68 24.39 10.47
C TRP A 19 30.74 23.49 9.67
N SER A 20 29.59 24.05 9.29
CA SER A 20 28.71 23.44 8.30
C SER A 20 29.32 23.50 6.89
N MET A 21 28.70 22.80 5.95
CA MET A 21 29.04 22.91 4.52
C MET A 21 29.08 24.38 4.02
N SER A 22 28.10 25.20 4.43
CA SER A 22 28.05 26.61 4.02
C SER A 22 29.15 27.45 4.67
N ASP A 23 29.52 27.14 5.93
CA ASP A 23 30.60 27.83 6.63
C ASP A 23 31.95 27.56 5.95
N TRP A 24 32.22 26.30 5.63
CA TRP A 24 33.43 25.91 4.90
C TRP A 24 33.52 26.62 3.56
N GLU A 25 32.47 26.60 2.74
CA GLU A 25 32.45 27.24 1.43
C GLU A 25 32.65 28.76 1.53
N THR A 26 31.99 29.40 2.50
CA THR A 26 32.12 30.84 2.75
C THR A 26 33.54 31.20 3.18
N ASN A 27 34.12 30.45 4.11
CA ASN A 27 35.46 30.75 4.63
C ASN A 27 36.56 30.43 3.61
N LEU A 28 36.44 29.33 2.85
CA LEU A 28 37.34 29.03 1.74
C LEU A 28 37.29 30.14 0.69
N THR A 29 36.09 30.55 0.26
CA THR A 29 35.92 31.61 -0.74
C THR A 29 36.45 32.96 -0.25
N ARG A 30 36.27 33.28 1.03
CA ARG A 30 36.77 34.52 1.63
C ARG A 30 38.29 34.54 1.77
N SER A 31 38.90 33.43 2.15
CA SER A 31 40.35 33.35 2.43
C SER A 31 41.17 33.03 1.18
N ILE A 32 40.62 32.24 0.27
CA ILE A 32 41.30 31.70 -0.92
C ILE A 32 40.29 31.74 -2.07
N SER A 33 40.07 32.92 -2.67
CA SER A 33 38.97 33.11 -3.63
C SER A 33 38.99 32.19 -4.86
N ASN A 34 40.16 31.64 -5.22
CA ASN A 34 40.37 30.68 -6.31
C ASN A 34 40.50 29.22 -5.83
N TRP A 35 40.01 28.88 -4.62
CA TRP A 35 40.18 27.54 -4.04
C TRP A 35 39.61 26.41 -4.90
N ARG A 36 38.50 26.65 -5.61
CA ARG A 36 37.90 25.67 -6.52
C ARG A 36 38.85 25.33 -7.68
N ASP A 37 39.43 26.35 -8.31
CA ASP A 37 40.41 26.16 -9.40
C ASP A 37 41.62 25.38 -8.90
N ILE A 38 42.12 25.69 -7.69
CA ILE A 38 43.25 24.96 -7.09
C ILE A 38 42.93 23.47 -6.90
N ILE A 39 41.72 23.13 -6.43
CA ILE A 39 41.33 21.74 -6.23
C ILE A 39 41.16 21.03 -7.56
N THR A 40 40.49 21.66 -8.54
CA THR A 40 40.31 21.09 -9.88
C THR A 40 41.66 20.84 -10.54
N ASP A 41 42.56 21.83 -10.54
CA ASP A 41 43.93 21.71 -11.06
C ASP A 41 44.74 20.64 -10.30
N ALA A 42 44.53 20.50 -8.99
CA ALA A 42 45.19 19.49 -8.20
C ALA A 42 44.66 18.09 -8.47
N TYR A 43 43.36 17.95 -8.77
CA TYR A 43 42.75 16.68 -9.15
C TYR A 43 43.30 16.16 -10.49
N GLU A 44 43.56 17.05 -11.44
CA GLU A 44 44.16 16.70 -12.74
C GLU A 44 45.63 16.26 -12.64
N ASP A 45 46.34 16.60 -11.55
CA ASP A 45 47.73 16.19 -11.29
C ASP A 45 47.79 15.21 -10.09
N PRO A 46 47.98 13.89 -10.31
CA PRO A 46 48.03 12.89 -9.25
C PRO A 46 49.03 13.20 -8.13
N ARG A 47 50.10 13.94 -8.42
CA ARG A 47 51.10 14.32 -7.40
C ARG A 47 50.56 15.40 -6.46
N LYS A 48 49.80 16.36 -6.99
CA LYS A 48 49.14 17.40 -6.21
C LYS A 48 47.94 16.84 -5.46
N TRP A 49 47.13 16.00 -6.11
CA TRP A 49 45.98 15.38 -5.46
C TRP A 49 46.37 14.59 -4.22
N LYS A 50 47.46 13.81 -4.30
CA LYS A 50 47.99 13.06 -3.15
C LYS A 50 48.34 13.94 -1.94
N LEU A 51 48.63 15.22 -2.17
CA LEU A 51 48.85 16.18 -1.07
C LEU A 51 47.54 16.59 -0.40
N ILE A 52 46.42 16.62 -1.13
CA ILE A 52 45.09 17.07 -0.65
C ILE A 52 44.26 15.92 -0.08
N GLU A 53 44.26 14.77 -0.73
CA GLU A 53 43.30 13.68 -0.52
C GLU A 53 43.09 13.32 0.95
N ASN A 54 44.18 13.28 1.73
CA ASN A 54 44.17 12.87 3.12
C ASN A 54 44.43 14.02 4.11
N ILE A 55 44.30 15.28 3.66
CA ILE A 55 44.35 16.41 4.57
C ILE A 55 43.09 16.40 5.42
N ARG A 56 43.29 16.14 6.72
CA ARG A 56 42.22 16.21 7.70
C ARG A 56 42.23 17.57 8.39
N PRO A 57 41.10 18.30 8.41
CA PRO A 57 40.92 19.43 9.30
C PRO A 57 40.87 18.96 10.75
N LYS A 58 40.95 19.90 11.69
CA LYS A 58 40.86 19.56 13.12
C LYS A 58 39.50 18.97 13.51
N ARG A 59 38.45 19.35 12.79
CA ARG A 59 37.03 18.98 12.98
C ARG A 59 36.31 19.04 11.63
N ASP A 60 35.14 18.41 11.53
CA ASP A 60 34.21 18.47 10.37
C ASP A 60 34.83 18.08 9.03
N TYR A 61 35.53 16.95 9.02
CA TYR A 61 36.11 16.45 7.78
C TYR A 61 35.03 16.00 6.78
N ASP A 62 33.89 15.51 7.24
CA ASP A 62 32.77 15.08 6.39
C ASP A 62 32.18 16.24 5.58
N ASP A 63 31.94 17.39 6.20
CA ASP A 63 31.42 18.58 5.51
C ASP A 63 32.45 19.19 4.55
N LEU A 64 33.75 19.13 4.87
CA LEU A 64 34.79 19.49 3.91
C LEU A 64 34.76 18.56 2.69
N CYS A 65 34.71 17.24 2.90
CA CYS A 65 34.64 16.27 1.82
C CYS A 65 33.43 16.53 0.90
N ARG A 66 32.26 16.86 1.45
CA ARG A 66 31.07 17.20 0.64
C ARG A 66 31.31 18.38 -0.30
N ILE A 67 32.05 19.39 0.15
CA ILE A 67 32.38 20.58 -0.65
C ILE A 67 33.41 20.27 -1.72
N LEU A 68 34.40 19.44 -1.40
CA LEU A 68 35.39 19.00 -2.37
C LEU A 68 34.69 18.24 -3.50
N VAL A 69 33.80 17.30 -3.17
CA VAL A 69 32.97 16.58 -4.16
C VAL A 69 32.10 17.53 -4.96
N SER A 70 31.42 18.49 -4.32
CA SER A 70 30.58 19.44 -5.06
C SER A 70 31.37 20.37 -5.99
N SER A 71 32.67 20.55 -5.74
CA SER A 71 33.53 21.43 -6.54
C SER A 71 34.19 20.72 -7.72
N VAL A 72 34.73 19.51 -7.49
CA VAL A 72 35.37 18.72 -8.55
C VAL A 72 34.34 17.97 -9.40
N GLY A 73 33.24 17.55 -8.80
CA GLY A 73 32.16 16.84 -9.48
C GLY A 73 32.32 15.33 -9.48
N LEU A 74 31.86 14.69 -10.56
CA LEU A 74 31.66 13.25 -10.63
C LEU A 74 32.93 12.43 -10.45
N GLU A 75 34.02 12.84 -11.08
CA GLU A 75 35.23 12.02 -11.11
C GLU A 75 35.79 11.80 -9.70
N LEU A 76 35.76 12.85 -8.88
CA LEU A 76 36.08 12.74 -7.46
C LEU A 76 35.06 11.88 -6.70
N ALA A 77 33.77 12.03 -7.00
CA ALA A 77 32.72 11.21 -6.39
C ALA A 77 32.92 9.70 -6.67
N LYS A 78 33.24 9.32 -7.92
CA LYS A 78 33.55 7.94 -8.31
C LYS A 78 34.74 7.39 -7.53
N MET A 79 35.83 8.16 -7.46
CA MET A 79 37.02 7.77 -6.74
C MET A 79 36.76 7.59 -5.23
N TRP A 80 36.06 8.53 -4.61
CA TRP A 80 35.78 8.50 -3.17
C TRP A 80 34.68 7.53 -2.76
N PHE A 81 33.79 7.13 -3.67
CA PHE A 81 32.82 6.06 -3.41
C PHE A 81 33.52 4.76 -3.00
N TYR A 82 34.72 4.51 -3.52
CA TYR A 82 35.54 3.34 -3.22
C TYR A 82 36.69 3.60 -2.24
N SER A 83 36.77 4.80 -1.66
CA SER A 83 37.88 5.16 -0.76
C SER A 83 37.85 4.34 0.54
N ASP A 84 39.01 3.95 1.08
CA ASP A 84 39.10 3.32 2.41
C ASP A 84 38.84 4.29 3.58
N VAL A 85 38.62 5.58 3.28
CA VAL A 85 38.31 6.61 4.27
C VAL A 85 36.80 6.79 4.39
N ASP A 86 36.24 6.41 5.55
CA ASP A 86 34.78 6.46 5.80
C ASP A 86 34.17 7.85 5.58
N ASP A 87 34.84 8.92 6.02
CA ASP A 87 34.37 10.30 5.83
C ASP A 87 34.18 10.66 4.35
N GLN A 88 35.06 10.16 3.47
CA GLN A 88 35.00 10.39 2.02
C GLN A 88 33.85 9.59 1.38
N LYS A 89 33.73 8.31 1.74
CA LYS A 89 32.60 7.47 1.32
C LYS A 89 31.26 8.08 1.72
N ASP A 90 31.15 8.53 2.97
CA ASP A 90 29.93 9.11 3.51
C ASP A 90 29.61 10.45 2.87
N ALA A 91 30.62 11.28 2.58
CA ALA A 91 30.43 12.52 1.84
C ALA A 91 29.82 12.27 0.46
N VAL A 92 30.27 11.25 -0.28
CA VAL A 92 29.69 10.89 -1.59
C VAL A 92 28.25 10.38 -1.44
N LYS A 93 28.01 9.44 -0.52
CA LYS A 93 26.67 8.88 -0.25
C LYS A 93 25.67 9.94 0.24
N HIS A 94 26.16 11.00 0.88
CA HIS A 94 25.35 12.15 1.31
C HIS A 94 25.24 13.24 0.24
N GLY A 95 26.25 13.43 -0.61
CA GLY A 95 26.24 14.44 -1.68
C GLY A 95 25.15 14.20 -2.73
N TRP A 96 24.79 12.95 -2.96
CA TRP A 96 23.70 12.57 -3.87
C TRP A 96 22.29 12.99 -3.41
N ARG A 97 22.14 13.64 -2.24
CA ARG A 97 20.87 13.78 -1.50
C ARG A 97 19.80 14.69 -2.09
N ARG A 98 20.08 15.79 -2.83
CA ARG A 98 19.02 16.80 -3.08
C ARG A 98 19.02 17.62 -4.38
N SER A 99 20.14 17.77 -5.09
CA SER A 99 20.20 18.58 -6.32
C SER A 99 21.13 18.00 -7.37
N TRP A 100 22.14 17.24 -6.95
CA TRP A 100 23.20 16.79 -7.84
C TRP A 100 22.70 15.85 -8.93
N LEU A 101 21.85 14.85 -8.62
CA LEU A 101 21.27 13.97 -9.65
C LEU A 101 20.31 14.72 -10.58
N ASP A 102 19.68 15.79 -10.11
CA ASP A 102 18.70 16.57 -10.89
C ASP A 102 19.38 17.35 -12.01
N GLU A 103 20.51 17.97 -11.67
CA GLU A 103 21.32 18.75 -12.58
C GLU A 103 22.17 17.85 -13.49
N ASN A 104 22.38 16.60 -13.07
CA ASN A 104 23.34 15.71 -13.71
C ASN A 104 22.73 14.37 -14.14
N ILE A 105 21.53 14.39 -14.70
CA ILE A 105 20.84 13.19 -15.22
C ILE A 105 21.70 12.33 -16.17
N HIS A 106 22.56 12.98 -16.96
CA HIS A 106 23.46 12.33 -17.90
C HIS A 106 24.55 11.49 -17.21
N LEU A 107 24.79 11.70 -15.92
CA LEU A 107 25.79 10.97 -15.16
C LEU A 107 25.30 9.60 -14.70
N TRP A 108 24.00 9.31 -14.73
CA TRP A 108 23.48 7.98 -14.39
C TRP A 108 24.11 6.88 -15.26
N SER A 109 24.31 7.16 -16.56
CA SER A 109 24.96 6.22 -17.48
C SER A 109 26.44 5.98 -17.17
N GLU A 110 27.08 6.86 -16.40
CA GLU A 110 28.48 6.72 -16.00
C GLU A 110 28.67 5.99 -14.66
N PHE A 111 27.59 5.72 -13.95
CA PHE A 111 27.65 4.99 -12.69
C PHE A 111 27.80 3.50 -12.97
N ASP A 112 28.66 2.85 -12.20
CA ASP A 112 28.67 1.40 -12.14
C ASP A 112 27.47 0.88 -11.30
N SER A 113 27.30 -0.44 -11.30
CA SER A 113 26.18 -1.08 -10.60
C SER A 113 26.18 -0.81 -9.10
N ASN A 114 27.35 -0.77 -8.44
CA ASN A 114 27.43 -0.54 -6.99
C ASN A 114 26.97 0.87 -6.63
N MET A 115 27.38 1.87 -7.42
CA MET A 115 26.95 3.26 -7.24
C MET A 115 25.43 3.38 -7.44
N LYS A 116 24.89 2.80 -8.51
CA LYS A 116 23.44 2.81 -8.80
C LYS A 116 22.62 2.12 -7.70
N ASP A 117 23.05 0.94 -7.25
CA ASP A 117 22.40 0.21 -6.15
C ASP A 117 22.43 1.03 -4.86
N ASN A 118 23.52 1.76 -4.59
CA ASN A 118 23.62 2.62 -3.42
C ASN A 118 22.69 3.85 -3.51
N VAL A 119 22.59 4.51 -4.67
CA VAL A 119 21.62 5.59 -4.91
C VAL A 119 20.19 5.07 -4.69
N LEU A 120 19.87 3.93 -5.31
CA LEU A 120 18.52 3.35 -5.28
C LEU A 120 18.12 3.00 -3.84
N THR A 121 18.93 2.18 -3.16
CA THR A 121 18.67 1.77 -1.76
C THR A 121 18.62 2.99 -0.85
N GLY A 122 19.59 3.90 -0.98
CA GLY A 122 19.65 5.12 -0.17
C GLY A 122 18.46 6.06 -0.38
N THR A 123 17.82 6.04 -1.55
CA THR A 123 16.62 6.82 -1.83
C THR A 123 15.41 6.24 -1.11
N PHE A 124 15.21 4.92 -1.19
CA PHE A 124 14.13 4.23 -0.47
C PHE A 124 14.29 4.27 1.05
N ASP A 125 15.52 4.26 1.58
CA ASP A 125 15.72 4.32 3.03
C ASP A 125 15.43 5.71 3.61
N ARG A 126 15.72 6.77 2.85
CA ARG A 126 15.62 8.16 3.32
C ARG A 126 14.27 8.79 3.04
N SER A 127 13.71 8.46 1.88
CA SER A 127 12.42 8.97 1.41
C SER A 127 11.57 7.78 0.97
N PRO A 128 11.20 6.89 1.91
CA PRO A 128 10.52 5.65 1.59
C PRO A 128 9.13 5.85 1.01
N GLY A 129 8.54 7.06 1.01
CA GLY A 129 7.15 7.27 0.61
C GLY A 129 6.14 6.89 1.70
N GLU A 130 4.86 7.09 1.41
CA GLU A 130 3.78 6.82 2.36
C GLU A 130 3.31 5.36 2.27
N PRO A 131 2.96 4.72 3.40
CA PRO A 131 2.84 5.26 4.76
C PRO A 131 4.15 5.20 5.59
N PHE A 132 5.27 4.77 4.99
CA PHE A 132 6.50 4.49 5.73
C PHE A 132 7.15 5.76 6.31
N GLU A 133 7.10 6.88 5.58
CA GLU A 133 7.58 8.18 6.08
C GLU A 133 6.83 8.59 7.34
N SER A 134 5.50 8.51 7.29
CA SER A 134 4.66 8.78 8.45
C SER A 134 4.90 7.84 9.63
N PHE A 135 5.23 6.57 9.38
CA PHE A 135 5.62 5.65 10.45
C PHE A 135 6.96 6.00 11.10
N GLU A 136 7.96 6.45 10.33
CA GLU A 136 9.23 6.91 10.89
C GLU A 136 9.07 8.22 11.66
N ASP A 137 8.24 9.14 11.18
CA ASP A 137 7.84 10.35 11.92
C ASP A 137 7.16 9.98 13.24
N TRP A 138 6.22 9.04 13.20
CA TRP A 138 5.56 8.52 14.39
C TRP A 138 6.55 7.92 15.39
N LYS A 139 7.50 7.08 14.94
CA LYS A 139 8.53 6.52 15.84
C LYS A 139 9.39 7.63 16.46
N ARG A 140 9.71 8.70 15.72
CA ARG A 140 10.48 9.85 16.23
C ARG A 140 9.69 10.63 17.28
N GLU A 141 8.42 10.92 17.02
CA GLU A 141 7.54 11.60 17.98
C GLU A 141 7.29 10.74 19.23
N PHE A 142 7.06 9.44 19.08
CA PHE A 142 6.84 8.55 20.21
C PHE A 142 8.06 8.50 21.14
N ARG A 143 9.27 8.54 20.59
CA ARG A 143 10.52 8.63 21.37
C ARG A 143 10.68 9.97 22.08
N SER A 144 10.13 11.06 21.55
CA SER A 144 10.19 12.38 22.19
C SER A 144 9.09 12.59 23.24
N LEU A 145 7.97 11.86 23.15
CA LEU A 145 6.78 12.00 23.99
C LEU A 145 6.84 11.33 25.37
N THR A 146 7.99 11.35 26.04
CA THR A 146 8.05 10.97 27.46
C THR A 146 7.25 11.91 28.40
N LYS A 147 6.57 12.97 27.90
CA LYS A 147 5.83 13.94 28.74
C LYS A 147 4.52 14.55 28.14
N GLY A 148 3.94 14.03 27.06
CA GLY A 148 2.75 14.66 26.45
C GLY A 148 1.77 13.67 25.80
N SER A 149 0.50 14.06 25.71
CA SER A 149 -0.57 13.28 25.08
C SER A 149 -0.40 13.22 23.55
N ILE A 150 -0.52 12.03 22.98
CA ILE A 150 -0.51 11.79 21.52
C ILE A 150 -1.81 12.33 20.92
N ASN A 151 -1.72 13.20 19.91
CA ASN A 151 -2.88 13.66 19.15
C ASN A 151 -3.19 12.69 18.01
N TRP A 152 -3.99 11.66 18.30
CA TRP A 152 -4.35 10.57 17.38
C TRP A 152 -5.03 11.03 16.08
N GLU A 153 -5.64 12.22 16.03
CA GLU A 153 -6.37 12.72 14.84
C GLU A 153 -5.44 13.06 13.67
N LYS A 154 -4.16 13.38 13.92
CA LYS A 154 -3.16 13.59 12.86
C LYS A 154 -2.71 12.29 12.17
N PHE A 155 -3.11 11.13 12.69
CA PHE A 155 -2.56 9.83 12.32
C PHE A 155 -3.55 8.93 11.56
N LEU A 156 -4.71 9.47 11.18
CA LEU A 156 -5.64 8.84 10.25
C LEU A 156 -5.14 9.06 8.82
N ILE A 157 -3.96 8.53 8.50
CA ILE A 157 -3.52 8.49 7.11
C ILE A 157 -4.30 7.36 6.45
N PRO A 158 -5.09 7.66 5.41
CA PRO A 158 -5.83 6.63 4.70
C PRO A 158 -4.82 5.67 4.06
N TYR A 159 -4.68 4.47 4.63
CA TYR A 159 -3.77 3.45 4.14
C TYR A 159 -4.34 2.79 2.87
N THR A 160 -4.43 3.54 1.77
CA THR A 160 -5.00 3.08 0.50
C THR A 160 -3.99 2.39 -0.41
N GLY A 161 -2.77 2.15 0.07
CA GLY A 161 -1.67 1.56 -0.71
C GLY A 161 -0.35 2.26 -0.42
N TYR A 162 0.70 1.78 -1.08
CA TYR A 162 2.00 2.44 -1.06
C TYR A 162 1.99 3.62 -2.03
N ILE A 163 2.47 4.77 -1.59
CA ILE A 163 2.65 5.96 -2.45
C ILE A 163 4.15 6.29 -2.45
N PRO A 164 4.86 6.07 -3.57
CA PRO A 164 6.27 6.43 -3.68
C PRO A 164 6.50 7.91 -3.35
N SER A 165 7.63 8.22 -2.70
CA SER A 165 8.01 9.60 -2.45
C SER A 165 8.33 10.34 -3.77
N PRO A 166 8.25 11.68 -3.79
CA PRO A 166 8.70 12.47 -4.94
C PRO A 166 10.14 12.17 -5.36
N GLN A 167 11.01 11.79 -4.42
CA GLN A 167 12.40 11.42 -4.69
C GLN A 167 12.51 10.08 -5.41
N ILE A 168 11.68 9.09 -5.05
CA ILE A 168 11.63 7.79 -5.74
C ILE A 168 11.11 7.97 -7.17
N GLU A 169 10.00 8.72 -7.35
CA GLU A 169 9.46 9.01 -8.69
C GLU A 169 10.45 9.75 -9.58
N LYS A 170 11.19 10.69 -9.00
CA LYS A 170 12.24 11.41 -9.70
C LYS A 170 13.37 10.50 -10.14
N LEU A 171 13.84 9.62 -9.26
CA LEU A 171 14.88 8.64 -9.59
C LEU A 171 14.41 7.70 -10.69
N ARG A 172 13.15 7.22 -10.62
CA ARG A 172 12.52 6.41 -11.65
C ARG A 172 12.55 7.10 -13.02
N ASN A 173 12.19 8.38 -13.07
CA ASN A 173 12.24 9.19 -14.31
C ASN A 173 13.68 9.34 -14.84
N ILE A 174 14.68 9.53 -13.97
CA ILE A 174 16.09 9.59 -14.36
C ILE A 174 16.52 8.28 -15.04
N ILE A 175 16.21 7.14 -14.43
CA ILE A 175 16.51 5.80 -14.94
C ILE A 175 15.83 5.55 -16.30
N GLU A 176 14.56 5.91 -16.41
CA GLU A 176 13.77 5.78 -17.64
C GLU A 176 14.37 6.63 -18.78
N ARG A 177 14.71 7.89 -18.51
CA ARG A 177 15.34 8.79 -19.49
C ARG A 177 16.73 8.33 -19.91
N ALA A 178 17.48 7.71 -18.99
CA ALA A 178 18.77 7.09 -19.29
C ALA A 178 18.63 5.76 -20.07
N ARG A 179 17.39 5.26 -20.26
CA ARG A 179 17.07 3.97 -20.90
C ARG A 179 17.76 2.77 -20.23
N ASP A 180 17.95 2.87 -18.92
CA ASP A 180 18.54 1.80 -18.11
C ASP A 180 17.46 0.83 -17.65
N MET A 181 17.07 -0.06 -18.57
CA MET A 181 15.93 -0.99 -18.36
C MET A 181 16.15 -1.95 -17.19
N GLU A 182 17.40 -2.30 -16.88
CA GLU A 182 17.72 -3.16 -15.74
C GLU A 182 17.34 -2.46 -14.43
N TYR A 183 17.78 -1.21 -14.26
CA TYR A 183 17.47 -0.45 -13.04
C TYR A 183 16.03 0.03 -13.00
N LEU A 184 15.36 0.18 -14.15
CA LEU A 184 13.93 0.48 -14.20
C LEU A 184 13.11 -0.69 -13.63
N ALA A 185 13.49 -1.92 -13.98
CA ALA A 185 12.88 -3.11 -13.40
C ALA A 185 13.16 -3.22 -11.89
N LYS A 186 14.39 -2.91 -11.45
CA LYS A 186 14.74 -2.92 -10.01
C LYS A 186 13.92 -1.91 -9.20
N ILE A 187 13.75 -0.68 -9.68
CA ILE A 187 12.95 0.32 -8.94
C ILE A 187 11.47 -0.06 -8.90
N ASP A 188 10.92 -0.59 -9.99
CA ASP A 188 9.53 -1.07 -10.04
C ASP A 188 9.32 -2.28 -9.12
N GLU A 189 10.29 -3.20 -9.04
CA GLU A 189 10.28 -4.31 -8.07
C GLU A 189 10.26 -3.80 -6.63
N MET A 190 11.12 -2.82 -6.30
CA MET A 190 11.14 -2.22 -4.95
C MET A 190 9.83 -1.50 -4.60
N ILE A 191 9.20 -0.82 -5.56
CA ILE A 191 7.87 -0.21 -5.38
C ILE A 191 6.83 -1.31 -5.09
N SER A 192 6.82 -2.38 -5.88
CA SER A 192 5.88 -3.49 -5.69
C SER A 192 6.06 -4.21 -4.35
N LEU A 193 7.31 -4.43 -3.91
CA LEU A 193 7.60 -4.99 -2.60
C LEU A 193 7.05 -4.10 -1.46
N ARG A 194 7.11 -2.78 -1.61
CA ARG A 194 6.55 -1.82 -0.65
C ARG A 194 5.03 -1.82 -0.66
N GLU A 195 4.38 -1.96 -1.83
CA GLU A 195 2.93 -2.17 -1.93
C GLU A 195 2.46 -3.43 -1.20
N ILE A 196 3.17 -4.55 -1.39
CA ILE A 196 2.92 -5.81 -0.68
C ILE A 196 3.08 -5.59 0.84
N ALA A 197 4.16 -4.94 1.27
CA ALA A 197 4.39 -4.65 2.68
C ALA A 197 3.27 -3.76 3.28
N CYS A 198 2.78 -2.77 2.55
CA CYS A 198 1.65 -1.94 2.99
C CYS A 198 0.37 -2.77 3.18
N ARG A 199 0.03 -3.63 2.22
CA ARG A 199 -1.13 -4.54 2.34
C ARG A 199 -1.02 -5.43 3.57
N ASN A 200 0.18 -5.92 3.87
CA ASN A 200 0.42 -6.73 5.06
C ASN A 200 0.31 -5.91 6.35
N ILE A 201 0.86 -4.69 6.40
CA ILE A 201 0.76 -3.80 7.57
C ILE A 201 -0.70 -3.42 7.82
N VAL A 202 -1.47 -3.07 6.78
CA VAL A 202 -2.90 -2.77 6.91
C VAL A 202 -3.65 -3.97 7.48
N SER A 203 -3.39 -5.16 6.92
CA SER A 203 -3.96 -6.42 7.44
C SER A 203 -3.62 -6.65 8.92
N GLN A 204 -2.38 -6.37 9.35
CA GLN A 204 -1.93 -6.55 10.73
C GLN A 204 -2.40 -5.44 11.69
N MET A 205 -2.50 -4.19 11.24
CA MET A 205 -2.98 -3.07 12.04
C MET A 205 -4.49 -3.15 12.26
N GLN A 206 -5.24 -3.62 11.26
CA GLN A 206 -6.67 -3.95 11.42
C GLN A 206 -6.92 -5.06 12.44
N MET A 207 -5.91 -5.87 12.80
CA MET A 207 -6.02 -6.85 13.89
C MET A 207 -5.72 -6.27 15.28
N SER A 208 -4.96 -5.18 15.39
CA SER A 208 -4.40 -4.71 16.66
C SER A 208 -5.01 -3.44 17.21
N GLN A 209 -5.71 -2.65 16.39
CA GLN A 209 -6.58 -1.58 16.88
C GLN A 209 -8.01 -2.11 17.02
N MET A 210 -8.32 -2.66 18.20
CA MET A 210 -9.69 -3.01 18.60
C MET A 210 -10.57 -1.76 18.64
N GLN A 211 -11.08 -1.36 17.48
CA GLN A 211 -12.36 -0.67 17.40
C GLN A 211 -13.42 -1.62 18.02
N PRO A 212 -14.44 -1.09 18.73
CA PRO A 212 -15.41 -1.91 19.44
C PRO A 212 -16.25 -2.72 18.44
N ARG A 213 -15.82 -3.94 18.14
CA ARG A 213 -16.62 -4.93 17.43
C ARG A 213 -17.61 -5.54 18.40
N THR A 214 -18.89 -5.33 18.15
CA THR A 214 -19.93 -5.97 18.94
C THR A 214 -20.29 -7.28 18.26
N ARG A 215 -20.24 -8.39 19.00
CA ARG A 215 -20.69 -9.68 18.47
C ARG A 215 -22.17 -9.56 18.11
N CYS A 216 -22.47 -9.79 16.84
CA CYS A 216 -23.83 -9.77 16.34
C CYS A 216 -24.46 -11.15 16.52
N ASN A 217 -25.70 -11.18 17.01
CA ASN A 217 -26.51 -12.38 17.04
C ASN A 217 -27.62 -12.22 16.00
N PRO A 218 -27.64 -13.05 14.94
CA PRO A 218 -28.66 -12.92 13.91
C PRO A 218 -30.08 -13.00 14.49
N ASN A 219 -30.95 -12.11 14.03
CA ASN A 219 -32.32 -12.01 14.47
C ASN A 219 -33.15 -13.22 13.98
N ARG A 220 -34.46 -13.24 14.23
CA ARG A 220 -35.31 -14.36 13.80
C ARG A 220 -35.36 -14.54 12.28
N ASN A 221 -35.52 -13.45 11.53
CA ASN A 221 -35.62 -13.45 10.07
C ASN A 221 -34.27 -13.84 9.45
N GLU A 222 -33.17 -13.27 9.94
CA GLU A 222 -31.82 -13.59 9.49
C GLU A 222 -31.48 -15.07 9.75
N ARG A 223 -31.83 -15.62 10.93
CA ARG A 223 -31.63 -17.06 11.20
C ARG A 223 -32.42 -17.97 10.27
N GLU A 224 -33.63 -17.57 9.86
CA GLU A 224 -34.42 -18.31 8.89
C GLU A 224 -33.74 -18.32 7.51
N LEU A 225 -33.19 -17.18 7.08
CA LEU A 225 -32.45 -17.07 5.81
C LEU A 225 -31.18 -17.93 5.84
N ILE A 226 -30.43 -17.89 6.94
CA ILE A 226 -29.25 -18.71 7.15
C ILE A 226 -29.62 -20.20 7.17
N ALA A 227 -30.69 -20.58 7.85
CA ALA A 227 -31.16 -21.96 7.90
C ALA A 227 -31.49 -22.51 6.51
N ARG A 228 -32.11 -21.70 5.64
CA ARG A 228 -32.38 -22.06 4.24
C ARG A 228 -31.10 -22.23 3.42
N LEU A 229 -30.12 -21.35 3.61
CA LEU A 229 -28.80 -21.49 2.97
C LEU A 229 -28.08 -22.77 3.43
N MET A 230 -28.11 -23.05 4.73
CA MET A 230 -27.56 -24.29 5.29
C MET A 230 -28.34 -25.53 4.84
N GLU A 231 -29.65 -25.43 4.61
CA GLU A 231 -30.46 -26.53 4.06
C GLU A 231 -30.06 -26.84 2.62
N ILE A 232 -29.85 -25.82 1.79
CA ILE A 232 -29.39 -25.99 0.40
C ILE A 232 -28.03 -26.69 0.38
N THR A 233 -27.07 -26.25 1.18
CA THR A 233 -25.74 -26.88 1.24
C THR A 233 -25.79 -28.28 1.84
N GLY A 234 -26.59 -28.50 2.89
CA GLY A 234 -26.81 -29.79 3.52
C GLY A 234 -27.39 -30.85 2.57
N ARG A 235 -28.35 -30.46 1.71
CA ARG A 235 -28.87 -31.33 0.63
C ARG A 235 -27.81 -31.75 -0.38
N ASN A 236 -26.70 -31.02 -0.45
CA ASN A 236 -25.55 -31.31 -1.32
C ASN A 236 -24.38 -31.95 -0.56
N GLY A 237 -24.63 -32.48 0.64
CA GLY A 237 -23.68 -33.31 1.40
C GLY A 237 -22.74 -32.53 2.32
N TYR A 238 -22.90 -31.22 2.45
CA TYR A 238 -22.11 -30.42 3.39
C TYR A 238 -22.61 -30.64 4.82
N SER A 239 -21.68 -30.69 5.77
CA SER A 239 -21.99 -30.96 7.18
C SER A 239 -22.34 -29.66 7.91
N PRO A 240 -23.42 -29.64 8.70
CA PRO A 240 -23.75 -28.47 9.49
C PRO A 240 -22.71 -28.29 10.60
N VAL A 241 -22.09 -27.11 10.65
CA VAL A 241 -21.18 -26.70 11.73
C VAL A 241 -21.61 -25.33 12.26
N ALA A 242 -21.03 -24.92 13.39
CA ALA A 242 -21.27 -23.59 13.93
C ALA A 242 -20.83 -22.51 12.93
N LEU A 243 -21.62 -21.45 12.82
CA LEU A 243 -21.27 -20.27 12.02
C LEU A 243 -19.99 -19.61 12.55
N PRO A 244 -19.24 -18.93 11.67
CA PRO A 244 -18.13 -18.09 12.11
C PRO A 244 -18.65 -16.98 13.04
N PRO A 245 -17.79 -16.40 13.89
CA PRO A 245 -18.14 -15.19 14.61
C PRO A 245 -18.57 -14.07 13.64
N ILE A 246 -19.72 -13.46 13.92
CA ILE A 246 -20.25 -12.32 13.16
C ILE A 246 -20.12 -11.08 14.04
N PHE A 247 -19.54 -10.03 13.51
CA PHE A 247 -19.33 -8.77 14.20
C PHE A 247 -20.01 -7.62 13.48
N LEU A 248 -20.68 -6.76 14.25
CA LEU A 248 -21.03 -5.42 13.83
C LEU A 248 -19.86 -4.49 14.17
N SER A 249 -19.35 -3.81 13.16
CA SER A 249 -18.20 -2.92 13.28
C SER A 249 -18.59 -1.47 13.02
N SER A 250 -18.18 -0.58 13.94
CA SER A 250 -18.24 0.87 13.76
C SER A 250 -17.03 1.42 12.99
N GLU A 251 -16.11 0.55 12.54
CA GLU A 251 -14.96 0.92 11.73
C GLU A 251 -15.41 1.66 10.46
N THR A 252 -14.61 2.63 10.01
CA THR A 252 -14.82 3.29 8.72
C THR A 252 -14.65 2.25 7.61
N PRO A 253 -15.67 2.01 6.76
CA PRO A 253 -15.53 1.12 5.61
C PRO A 253 -14.38 1.56 4.70
N PRO A 254 -13.64 0.62 4.07
CA PRO A 254 -12.54 0.94 3.16
C PRO A 254 -12.87 2.01 2.10
N ILE A 255 -14.08 1.98 1.53
CA ILE A 255 -14.50 2.95 0.51
C ILE A 255 -14.56 4.38 1.06
N PHE A 256 -14.96 4.59 2.31
CA PHE A 256 -15.00 5.93 2.92
C PHE A 256 -13.62 6.42 3.31
N VAL A 257 -12.67 5.50 3.52
CA VAL A 257 -11.26 5.87 3.70
C VAL A 257 -10.66 6.34 2.37
N ALA A 258 -10.95 5.65 1.27
CA ALA A 258 -10.48 6.03 -0.07
C ALA A 258 -11.19 7.27 -0.63
N HIS A 259 -12.48 7.40 -0.34
CA HIS A 259 -13.39 8.44 -0.81
C HIS A 259 -14.21 9.06 0.34
N PRO A 260 -13.59 9.85 1.24
CA PRO A 260 -14.29 10.48 2.36
C PRO A 260 -15.49 11.33 1.93
N GLU A 261 -15.43 11.90 0.72
CA GLU A 261 -16.51 12.71 0.14
C GLU A 261 -17.84 11.96 0.00
N LEU A 262 -17.83 10.62 -0.08
CA LEU A 262 -19.04 9.81 -0.18
C LEU A 262 -19.87 9.89 1.10
N GLU A 263 -19.23 10.05 2.26
CA GLU A 263 -19.91 10.16 3.55
C GLU A 263 -20.43 11.58 3.78
N GLU A 264 -19.65 12.61 3.40
CA GLU A 264 -20.02 14.03 3.57
C GLU A 264 -21.22 14.48 2.73
N ASP A 265 -21.41 13.87 1.54
CA ASP A 265 -22.49 14.23 0.61
C ASP A 265 -23.90 13.90 1.16
N GLU A 266 -24.03 13.06 2.20
CA GLU A 266 -25.34 12.75 2.82
C GLU A 266 -25.73 13.69 3.97
N ASP A 267 -24.78 14.17 4.77
CA ASP A 267 -25.06 14.93 6.00
C ASP A 267 -25.19 16.44 5.77
N THR A 268 -24.97 16.94 4.54
CA THR A 268 -25.06 18.38 4.24
C THR A 268 -26.45 18.73 3.71
N PRO A 269 -27.31 19.46 4.45
CA PRO A 269 -28.55 19.99 3.89
C PRO A 269 -28.21 20.86 2.68
N LEU A 270 -28.94 20.67 1.58
CA LEU A 270 -28.75 21.38 0.29
C LEU A 270 -28.68 22.92 0.38
N GLY A 271 -28.99 23.51 1.55
CA GLY A 271 -29.05 24.96 1.76
C GLY A 271 -27.86 25.61 2.46
N ASP A 272 -26.88 24.88 3.00
CA ASP A 272 -25.85 25.47 3.89
C ASP A 272 -24.40 25.15 3.48
N ARG A 273 -24.12 25.21 2.17
CA ARG A 273 -22.75 25.10 1.62
C ARG A 273 -21.97 26.39 1.90
N ASN A 274 -21.55 26.57 3.14
CA ASN A 274 -20.57 27.60 3.49
C ASN A 274 -19.23 27.32 2.78
N GLU A 275 -18.67 28.37 2.18
CA GLU A 275 -17.46 28.40 1.34
C GLU A 275 -16.13 28.06 2.08
N GLN A 276 -16.20 27.49 3.29
CA GLN A 276 -15.05 27.22 4.15
C GLN A 276 -14.68 25.72 4.28
N GLY A 277 -15.37 24.84 3.56
CA GLY A 277 -15.01 23.42 3.49
C GLY A 277 -13.66 23.19 2.80
N ILE A 278 -12.95 22.12 3.20
CA ILE A 278 -11.74 21.65 2.53
C ILE A 278 -12.00 21.63 1.01
N PRO A 279 -11.12 22.21 0.18
CA PRO A 279 -11.33 22.25 -1.26
C PRO A 279 -11.59 20.82 -1.75
N ARG A 280 -12.79 20.57 -2.30
CA ARG A 280 -13.08 19.30 -2.96
C ARG A 280 -11.96 19.04 -3.93
N ASN A 281 -11.27 17.92 -3.77
CA ASN A 281 -10.24 17.54 -4.69
C ASN A 281 -10.93 17.16 -6.01
N GLN A 282 -11.17 18.15 -6.89
CA GLN A 282 -11.95 18.01 -8.12
C GLN A 282 -11.38 16.94 -9.07
N GLN A 283 -10.17 16.44 -8.77
CA GLN A 283 -9.51 15.36 -9.50
C GLN A 283 -10.00 13.97 -9.09
N ARG A 284 -10.62 13.78 -7.92
CA ARG A 284 -11.17 12.49 -7.50
C ARG A 284 -12.58 12.33 -8.04
N ARG A 285 -12.75 11.50 -9.07
CA ARG A 285 -14.07 11.10 -9.56
C ARG A 285 -14.66 10.11 -8.56
N GLN A 286 -15.93 10.31 -8.18
CA GLN A 286 -16.66 9.31 -7.41
C GLN A 286 -16.67 7.98 -8.17
N PRO A 287 -16.46 6.85 -7.48
CA PRO A 287 -16.48 5.55 -8.13
C PRO A 287 -17.89 5.29 -8.70
N GLU A 288 -17.96 4.86 -9.96
CA GLU A 288 -19.22 4.57 -10.64
C GLU A 288 -19.97 3.38 -10.00
N THR A 289 -19.21 2.46 -9.41
CA THR A 289 -19.71 1.25 -8.74
C THR A 289 -19.04 1.08 -7.39
N ILE A 290 -19.73 0.51 -6.41
CA ILE A 290 -19.19 0.27 -5.06
C ILE A 290 -19.32 -1.22 -4.72
N SER A 291 -18.21 -1.83 -4.30
CA SER A 291 -18.15 -3.22 -3.85
C SER A 291 -18.88 -3.43 -2.51
N ILE A 292 -19.44 -4.63 -2.27
CA ILE A 292 -19.99 -4.98 -0.95
C ILE A 292 -18.85 -5.03 0.08
N GLU A 293 -17.72 -5.65 -0.28
CA GLU A 293 -16.55 -5.83 0.58
C GLU A 293 -15.96 -4.50 1.11
N GLU A 294 -16.03 -3.46 0.28
CA GLU A 294 -15.44 -2.15 0.60
C GLU A 294 -16.37 -1.25 1.43
N LEU A 295 -17.67 -1.57 1.50
CA LEU A 295 -18.67 -0.69 2.10
C LEU A 295 -19.51 -1.37 3.18
N LEU A 296 -20.04 -2.56 2.92
CA LEU A 296 -21.17 -3.11 3.67
C LEU A 296 -20.78 -4.26 4.61
N GLY A 297 -19.92 -5.16 4.16
CA GLY A 297 -19.47 -6.28 4.98
C GLY A 297 -18.35 -7.06 4.29
N VAL A 298 -17.60 -7.85 5.06
CA VAL A 298 -16.50 -8.66 4.56
C VAL A 298 -16.32 -9.92 5.41
N TYR A 299 -16.16 -11.06 4.74
CA TYR A 299 -15.62 -12.27 5.32
C TYR A 299 -14.10 -12.24 5.31
N GLN A 300 -13.46 -12.48 6.47
CA GLN A 300 -12.00 -12.52 6.60
C GLN A 300 -11.50 -13.97 6.70
N PRO A 301 -10.94 -14.55 5.61
CA PRO A 301 -10.60 -15.98 5.56
C PRO A 301 -9.58 -16.40 6.61
N GLN A 302 -8.60 -15.56 6.94
CA GLN A 302 -7.53 -15.88 7.90
C GLN A 302 -8.03 -15.97 9.35
N HIS A 303 -9.14 -15.30 9.67
CA HIS A 303 -9.71 -15.27 11.01
C HIS A 303 -11.02 -16.04 11.10
N GLU A 304 -11.51 -16.53 9.96
CA GLU A 304 -12.81 -17.19 9.83
C GLU A 304 -13.92 -16.38 10.53
N GLN A 305 -13.98 -15.07 10.27
CA GLN A 305 -14.96 -14.17 10.87
C GLN A 305 -15.64 -13.29 9.82
N ILE A 306 -16.86 -12.88 10.12
CA ILE A 306 -17.64 -11.96 9.28
C ILE A 306 -17.72 -10.61 9.99
N ILE A 307 -17.45 -9.53 9.26
CA ILE A 307 -17.56 -8.17 9.73
C ILE A 307 -18.60 -7.46 8.88
N ILE A 308 -19.63 -6.89 9.50
CA ILE A 308 -20.61 -6.02 8.84
C ILE A 308 -20.37 -4.60 9.31
N TYR A 309 -20.20 -3.67 8.37
CA TYR A 309 -19.90 -2.27 8.68
C TYR A 309 -21.19 -1.49 8.92
N GLU A 310 -21.45 -1.15 10.18
CA GLU A 310 -22.67 -0.44 10.59
C GLU A 310 -22.81 0.91 9.86
N ARG A 311 -21.70 1.63 9.68
CA ARG A 311 -21.67 2.91 8.95
C ARG A 311 -22.09 2.76 7.50
N GLY A 312 -21.60 1.73 6.81
CA GLY A 312 -21.96 1.49 5.41
C GLY A 312 -23.43 1.09 5.24
N ILE A 313 -23.96 0.26 6.15
CA ILE A 313 -25.38 -0.11 6.20
C ILE A 313 -26.25 1.14 6.38
N ARG A 314 -25.91 1.98 7.37
CA ARG A 314 -26.65 3.23 7.64
C ARG A 314 -26.59 4.20 6.47
N TRP A 315 -25.44 4.37 5.83
CA TRP A 315 -25.30 5.23 4.65
C TRP A 315 -26.22 4.78 3.51
N ARG A 316 -26.37 3.47 3.28
CA ARG A 316 -27.27 2.96 2.24
C ARG A 316 -28.77 3.02 2.59
N ARG A 317 -29.15 3.33 3.83
CA ARG A 317 -30.56 3.28 4.30
C ARG A 317 -31.51 4.20 3.52
N HIS A 318 -30.97 5.25 2.88
CA HIS A 318 -31.77 6.19 2.10
C HIS A 318 -32.28 5.60 0.77
N ARG A 319 -31.72 4.45 0.34
CA ARG A 319 -32.07 3.78 -0.93
C ARG A 319 -32.68 2.40 -0.72
N LEU A 320 -32.37 1.76 0.41
CA LEU A 320 -32.75 0.39 0.75
C LEU A 320 -33.17 0.32 2.22
N ASP A 321 -34.07 -0.60 2.53
CA ASP A 321 -34.44 -0.88 3.91
C ASP A 321 -33.23 -1.47 4.68
N GLU A 322 -32.95 -0.94 5.86
CA GLU A 322 -31.74 -1.26 6.63
C GLU A 322 -31.72 -2.73 7.08
N GLU A 323 -32.87 -3.26 7.52
CA GLU A 323 -32.98 -4.65 8.00
C GLU A 323 -32.76 -5.62 6.84
N TRP A 324 -33.42 -5.39 5.70
CA TRP A 324 -33.25 -6.25 4.53
C TRP A 324 -31.88 -6.13 3.90
N LEU A 325 -31.27 -4.92 3.91
CA LEU A 325 -29.90 -4.74 3.42
C LEU A 325 -28.91 -5.51 4.28
N PHE A 326 -29.01 -5.38 5.61
CA PHE A 326 -28.19 -6.14 6.54
C PHE A 326 -28.33 -7.65 6.30
N ALA A 327 -29.57 -8.14 6.16
CA ALA A 327 -29.83 -9.55 5.91
C ALA A 327 -29.22 -10.05 4.58
N VAL A 328 -29.30 -9.27 3.51
CA VAL A 328 -28.68 -9.61 2.21
C VAL A 328 -27.17 -9.71 2.33
N VAL A 329 -26.53 -8.70 2.94
CA VAL A 329 -25.07 -8.68 3.13
C VAL A 329 -24.63 -9.84 4.03
N LEU A 330 -25.35 -10.12 5.12
CA LEU A 330 -25.04 -11.24 6.00
C LEU A 330 -25.10 -12.60 5.28
N VAL A 331 -26.12 -12.83 4.45
CA VAL A 331 -26.23 -14.05 3.65
C VAL A 331 -25.07 -14.15 2.64
N HIS A 332 -24.68 -13.04 2.04
CA HIS A 332 -23.53 -12.95 1.12
C HIS A 332 -22.21 -13.31 1.81
N GLU A 333 -21.91 -12.73 2.97
CA GLU A 333 -20.68 -13.04 3.70
C GLU A 333 -20.65 -14.48 4.22
N ILE A 334 -21.79 -15.04 4.61
CA ILE A 334 -21.89 -16.46 4.96
C ILE A 334 -21.63 -17.33 3.74
N ALA A 335 -22.06 -16.92 2.55
CA ALA A 335 -21.76 -17.66 1.32
C ALA A 335 -20.25 -17.71 1.02
N HIS A 336 -19.49 -16.63 1.27
CA HIS A 336 -18.02 -16.65 1.22
C HIS A 336 -17.41 -17.64 2.23
N TRP A 337 -17.92 -17.67 3.47
CA TRP A 337 -17.47 -18.66 4.45
C TRP A 337 -17.79 -20.10 4.01
N ILE A 338 -19.00 -20.31 3.44
CA ILE A 338 -19.42 -21.61 2.92
C ILE A 338 -18.48 -22.07 1.82
N THR A 339 -18.14 -21.20 0.86
CA THR A 339 -17.28 -21.57 -0.27
C THR A 339 -15.84 -21.84 0.18
N HIS A 340 -15.32 -21.08 1.15
CA HIS A 340 -14.00 -21.29 1.73
C HIS A 340 -13.88 -22.61 2.49
N ILE A 341 -14.68 -22.82 3.55
CA ILE A 341 -14.34 -23.78 4.61
C ILE A 341 -15.46 -24.73 5.06
N LEU A 342 -16.73 -24.51 4.69
CA LEU A 342 -17.80 -25.42 5.15
C LEU A 342 -17.48 -26.89 4.78
N PRO A 343 -17.43 -27.81 5.76
CA PRO A 343 -16.89 -29.15 5.53
C PRO A 343 -17.87 -30.04 4.77
N LYS A 344 -17.33 -30.90 3.90
CA LYS A 344 -18.04 -31.99 3.23
C LYS A 344 -17.21 -33.27 3.33
N PRO A 345 -17.76 -34.40 3.80
CA PRO A 345 -17.01 -35.64 3.92
C PRO A 345 -16.37 -36.06 2.59
N GLY A 346 -15.05 -36.28 2.60
CA GLY A 346 -14.28 -36.68 1.41
C GLY A 346 -13.83 -35.52 0.51
N THR A 347 -14.24 -34.28 0.77
CA THR A 347 -13.83 -33.09 0.03
C THR A 347 -12.88 -32.24 0.88
N PRO A 348 -11.72 -31.80 0.35
CA PRO A 348 -10.85 -30.87 1.08
C PRO A 348 -11.55 -29.52 1.29
N THR A 349 -11.14 -28.77 2.32
CA THR A 349 -11.44 -27.35 2.41
C THR A 349 -10.57 -26.57 1.43
N TRP A 350 -11.00 -25.38 1.01
CA TRP A 350 -10.14 -24.52 0.20
C TRP A 350 -8.99 -24.02 1.08
N LYS A 351 -7.73 -24.28 0.69
CA LYS A 351 -6.58 -23.76 1.44
C LYS A 351 -6.65 -22.23 1.49
N THR A 352 -6.58 -21.64 2.68
CA THR A 352 -6.78 -20.20 2.89
C THR A 352 -5.88 -19.34 2.01
N ASP A 353 -4.60 -19.69 1.86
CA ASP A 353 -3.68 -18.94 0.99
C ASP A 353 -4.11 -18.99 -0.49
N LEU A 354 -4.63 -20.13 -0.95
CA LEU A 354 -5.12 -20.27 -2.33
C LEU A 354 -6.48 -19.61 -2.54
N TYR A 355 -7.34 -19.63 -1.51
CA TYR A 355 -8.60 -18.90 -1.52
C TYR A 355 -8.33 -17.41 -1.63
N VAL A 356 -7.46 -16.84 -0.80
CA VAL A 356 -7.13 -15.41 -0.83
C VAL A 356 -6.51 -14.96 -2.16
N LEU A 357 -5.78 -15.85 -2.83
CA LEU A 357 -5.17 -15.60 -4.14
C LEU A 357 -6.10 -15.83 -5.34
N GLY A 358 -7.31 -16.37 -5.12
CA GLY A 358 -8.28 -16.64 -6.17
C GLY A 358 -8.81 -15.36 -6.83
N GLU A 359 -9.29 -15.47 -8.08
CA GLU A 359 -9.90 -14.35 -8.78
C GLU A 359 -11.18 -13.85 -8.09
N THR A 360 -11.31 -12.52 -7.95
CA THR A 360 -12.48 -11.87 -7.34
C THR A 360 -13.79 -12.31 -7.99
N ASP A 361 -13.80 -12.49 -9.32
CA ASP A 361 -14.94 -12.98 -10.09
C ASP A 361 -15.49 -14.32 -9.58
N VAL A 362 -14.60 -15.21 -9.13
CA VAL A 362 -14.99 -16.53 -8.61
C VAL A 362 -15.59 -16.39 -7.22
N HIS A 363 -14.93 -15.66 -6.31
CA HIS A 363 -15.44 -15.49 -4.95
C HIS A 363 -16.79 -14.78 -4.93
N GLU A 364 -16.88 -13.66 -5.64
CA GLU A 364 -18.09 -12.84 -5.68
C GLU A 364 -19.19 -13.51 -6.48
N GLY A 365 -18.86 -14.17 -7.59
CA GLY A 365 -19.81 -14.95 -8.36
C GLY A 365 -20.44 -16.07 -7.52
N TRP A 366 -19.65 -16.79 -6.72
CA TRP A 366 -20.17 -17.81 -5.81
C TRP A 366 -21.06 -17.24 -4.71
N ALA A 367 -20.60 -16.19 -4.03
CA ALA A 367 -21.34 -15.57 -2.93
C ALA A 367 -22.68 -14.97 -3.42
N GLN A 368 -22.67 -14.30 -4.58
CA GLN A 368 -23.87 -13.78 -5.23
C GLN A 368 -24.82 -14.88 -5.68
N LEU A 369 -24.30 -15.99 -6.22
CA LEU A 369 -25.13 -17.11 -6.67
C LEU A 369 -25.90 -17.76 -5.52
N MET A 370 -25.22 -17.99 -4.39
CA MET A 370 -25.86 -18.53 -3.19
C MET A 370 -26.89 -17.56 -2.61
N THR A 371 -26.55 -16.27 -2.56
CA THR A 371 -27.48 -15.21 -2.11
C THR A 371 -28.70 -15.12 -3.03
N TYR A 372 -28.50 -15.26 -4.34
CA TYR A 372 -29.56 -15.30 -5.34
C TYR A 372 -30.50 -16.49 -5.13
N TRP A 373 -30.00 -17.69 -4.80
CA TRP A 373 -30.85 -18.84 -4.52
C TRP A 373 -31.82 -18.56 -3.36
N ILE A 374 -31.31 -17.94 -2.28
CA ILE A 374 -32.15 -17.52 -1.14
C ILE A 374 -33.13 -16.43 -1.55
N ALA A 375 -32.67 -15.43 -2.31
CA ALA A 375 -33.53 -14.38 -2.82
C ALA A 375 -34.67 -14.92 -3.67
N ASN A 376 -34.39 -15.88 -4.55
CA ASN A 376 -35.40 -16.47 -5.40
C ASN A 376 -36.37 -17.39 -4.63
N GLN A 377 -35.89 -18.11 -3.62
CA GLN A 377 -36.71 -18.98 -2.78
C GLN A 377 -37.66 -18.18 -1.87
N VAL A 378 -37.18 -17.09 -1.28
CA VAL A 378 -37.94 -16.30 -0.29
C VAL A 378 -38.80 -15.22 -0.95
N GLY A 379 -38.28 -14.58 -2.01
CA GLY A 379 -38.96 -13.47 -2.69
C GLY A 379 -39.05 -12.21 -1.82
N GLY A 380 -40.13 -11.44 -2.02
CA GLY A 380 -40.47 -10.29 -1.17
C GLY A 380 -39.40 -9.19 -1.14
N GLU A 381 -39.26 -8.54 0.03
CA GLU A 381 -38.32 -7.44 0.24
C GLU A 381 -36.85 -7.86 0.22
N PHE A 382 -36.54 -9.08 0.68
CA PHE A 382 -35.18 -9.62 0.57
C PHE A 382 -34.73 -9.67 -0.90
N LYS A 383 -35.56 -10.24 -1.79
CA LYS A 383 -35.26 -10.31 -3.23
C LYS A 383 -35.16 -8.92 -3.86
N ARG A 384 -36.09 -8.01 -3.55
CA ARG A 384 -36.05 -6.63 -4.06
C ARG A 384 -34.78 -5.90 -3.64
N THR A 385 -34.35 -6.09 -2.40
CA THR A 385 -33.15 -5.46 -1.85
C THR A 385 -31.90 -6.00 -2.52
N PHE A 386 -31.79 -7.32 -2.67
CA PHE A 386 -30.73 -7.98 -3.45
C PHE A 386 -30.64 -7.44 -4.88
N GLU A 387 -31.76 -7.43 -5.62
CA GLU A 387 -31.80 -6.97 -7.01
C GLU A 387 -31.44 -5.49 -7.14
N LYS A 388 -31.86 -4.64 -6.20
CA LYS A 388 -31.49 -3.21 -6.21
C LYS A 388 -30.03 -2.99 -5.87
N LEU A 389 -29.48 -3.74 -4.92
CA LEU A 389 -28.06 -3.66 -4.55
C LEU A 389 -27.18 -4.04 -5.75
N ASN A 390 -27.48 -5.17 -6.39
CA ASN A 390 -26.68 -5.73 -7.48
C ASN A 390 -26.61 -4.84 -8.75
N ARG A 391 -27.61 -3.95 -8.98
CA ARG A 391 -27.62 -3.04 -10.15
C ARG A 391 -26.42 -2.09 -10.21
N ASN A 392 -25.83 -1.75 -9.06
CA ASN A 392 -24.75 -0.77 -8.96
C ASN A 392 -23.43 -1.39 -8.51
N GLN A 393 -23.30 -2.72 -8.60
CA GLN A 393 -22.10 -3.44 -8.22
C GLN A 393 -21.13 -3.61 -9.40
N PRO A 394 -19.82 -3.73 -9.13
CA PRO A 394 -18.83 -3.91 -10.17
C PRO A 394 -18.99 -5.25 -10.90
N PRO A 395 -18.36 -5.43 -12.08
CA PRO A 395 -18.50 -6.64 -12.91
C PRO A 395 -18.36 -8.00 -12.20
N PRO A 396 -17.44 -8.21 -11.23
CA PRO A 396 -17.29 -9.50 -10.54
C PRO A 396 -18.58 -10.02 -9.91
N TYR A 397 -19.41 -9.11 -9.37
CA TYR A 397 -20.69 -9.43 -8.74
C TYR A 397 -21.77 -9.87 -9.74
N ARG A 398 -21.56 -9.70 -11.05
CA ARG A 398 -22.54 -10.09 -12.07
C ARG A 398 -22.22 -11.45 -12.71
N VAL A 399 -21.08 -12.05 -12.36
CA VAL A 399 -20.65 -13.36 -12.88
C VAL A 399 -21.66 -14.46 -12.56
N PHE A 400 -22.34 -14.41 -11.40
CA PHE A 400 -23.36 -15.41 -11.04
C PHE A 400 -24.51 -15.50 -12.06
N GLU A 401 -24.74 -14.46 -12.85
CA GLU A 401 -25.81 -14.46 -13.86
C GLU A 401 -25.59 -15.52 -14.95
N GLU A 402 -24.33 -15.89 -15.21
CA GLU A 402 -23.98 -16.97 -16.14
C GLU A 402 -24.39 -18.34 -15.59
N PHE A 403 -24.42 -18.49 -14.27
CA PHE A 403 -24.64 -19.77 -13.58
C PHE A 403 -26.03 -19.90 -12.92
N LYS A 404 -26.82 -18.82 -12.83
CA LYS A 404 -28.09 -18.81 -12.10
C LYS A 404 -29.16 -19.81 -12.59
N ASN A 405 -29.01 -20.30 -13.82
CA ASN A 405 -29.89 -21.29 -14.44
C ASN A 405 -29.35 -22.73 -14.34
N GLU A 406 -28.11 -22.91 -13.88
CA GLU A 406 -27.54 -24.25 -13.70
C GLU A 406 -28.19 -24.96 -12.50
N PRO A 407 -28.34 -26.30 -12.54
CA PRO A 407 -28.82 -27.06 -11.40
C PRO A 407 -27.92 -26.84 -10.17
N ILE A 408 -28.52 -26.53 -9.01
CA ILE A 408 -27.77 -26.23 -7.77
C ILE A 408 -26.76 -27.33 -7.43
N ASN A 409 -27.16 -28.58 -7.57
CA ASN A 409 -26.30 -29.75 -7.34
C ASN A 409 -25.07 -29.77 -8.25
N LYS A 410 -25.25 -29.45 -9.55
CA LYS A 410 -24.13 -29.34 -10.50
C LYS A 410 -23.17 -28.23 -10.09
N VAL A 411 -23.73 -27.09 -9.69
CA VAL A 411 -22.94 -25.97 -9.16
C VAL A 411 -22.17 -26.40 -7.90
N MET A 412 -22.83 -26.99 -6.91
CA MET A 412 -22.20 -27.41 -5.65
C MET A 412 -21.10 -28.46 -5.85
N VAL A 413 -21.21 -29.33 -6.85
CA VAL A 413 -20.13 -30.28 -7.23
C VAL A 413 -18.92 -29.54 -7.79
N SER A 414 -19.13 -28.49 -8.60
CA SER A 414 -18.01 -27.69 -9.12
C SER A 414 -17.14 -27.08 -8.01
N LEU A 415 -17.73 -26.71 -6.85
CA LEU A 415 -16.97 -26.21 -5.70
C LEU A 415 -15.95 -27.23 -5.17
N GLU A 416 -16.29 -28.52 -5.23
CA GLU A 416 -15.41 -29.61 -4.77
C GLU A 416 -14.17 -29.72 -5.66
N THR A 417 -14.37 -29.57 -6.97
CA THR A 417 -13.29 -29.51 -7.96
C THR A 417 -12.41 -28.30 -7.68
N LEU A 418 -13.00 -27.11 -7.50
CA LEU A 418 -12.26 -25.87 -7.25
C LEU A 418 -11.40 -25.95 -5.98
N ARG A 419 -11.96 -26.48 -4.89
CA ARG A 419 -11.23 -26.67 -3.62
C ARG A 419 -10.06 -27.64 -3.70
N SER A 420 -10.08 -28.54 -4.68
CA SER A 420 -9.04 -29.55 -4.89
C SER A 420 -7.89 -29.06 -5.77
N LEU A 421 -8.02 -27.87 -6.39
CA LEU A 421 -6.98 -27.33 -7.26
C LEU A 421 -5.72 -26.95 -6.46
N PRO A 422 -4.51 -27.26 -6.97
CA PRO A 422 -3.25 -26.94 -6.28
C PRO A 422 -2.80 -25.48 -6.49
N SER A 423 -3.52 -24.71 -7.31
CA SER A 423 -3.20 -23.34 -7.71
C SER A 423 -4.33 -22.37 -7.35
N ARG A 424 -4.07 -21.06 -7.52
CA ARG A 424 -5.14 -20.05 -7.48
C ARG A 424 -6.22 -20.40 -8.50
N VAL A 425 -7.47 -20.16 -8.15
CA VAL A 425 -8.64 -20.46 -8.99
C VAL A 425 -8.99 -19.25 -9.84
N GLN A 426 -9.30 -19.52 -11.11
CA GLN A 426 -9.75 -18.56 -12.10
C GLN A 426 -11.20 -18.81 -12.51
N LEU A 427 -11.86 -17.82 -13.13
CA LEU A 427 -13.23 -17.98 -13.63
C LEU A 427 -13.36 -19.13 -14.63
N GLN A 428 -12.33 -19.35 -15.45
CA GLN A 428 -12.30 -20.44 -16.42
C GLN A 428 -12.32 -21.82 -15.74
N ASP A 429 -11.61 -21.99 -14.62
CA ASP A 429 -11.63 -23.23 -13.84
C ASP A 429 -13.04 -23.56 -13.33
N TRP A 430 -13.79 -22.52 -12.93
CA TRP A 430 -15.17 -22.70 -12.47
C TRP A 430 -16.09 -23.15 -13.62
N LYS A 431 -15.96 -22.53 -14.80
CA LYS A 431 -16.71 -22.92 -16.00
C LYS A 431 -16.42 -24.37 -16.38
N GLU A 432 -15.16 -24.76 -16.40
CA GLU A 432 -14.75 -26.13 -16.70
C GLU A 432 -15.24 -27.14 -15.66
N ALA A 433 -15.18 -26.78 -14.37
CA ALA A 433 -15.69 -27.62 -13.30
C ALA A 433 -17.21 -27.83 -13.40
N ILE A 434 -17.96 -26.81 -13.81
CA ILE A 434 -19.39 -26.92 -14.11
C ILE A 434 -19.61 -27.86 -15.30
N ASP A 435 -18.91 -27.69 -16.41
CA ASP A 435 -19.09 -28.52 -17.61
C ASP A 435 -18.74 -30.00 -17.38
N GLN A 436 -17.75 -30.28 -16.54
CA GLN A 436 -17.34 -31.63 -16.18
C GLN A 436 -18.26 -32.30 -15.14
N SER A 437 -19.08 -31.51 -14.44
CA SER A 437 -20.04 -32.01 -13.46
C SER A 437 -21.21 -32.70 -14.19
N THR A 438 -21.06 -34.00 -14.42
CA THR A 438 -22.10 -34.85 -15.00
C THR A 438 -23.08 -35.31 -13.92
N PHE A 439 -24.37 -35.23 -14.23
CA PHE A 439 -25.47 -35.70 -13.37
C PHE A 439 -26.26 -36.78 -14.08
#